data_AF-A0A967JVR0-F1
#
_entry.id   AF-A0A967JVR0-F1
#
_cell.length_a   1.000
_cell.length_b   1.000
_cell.length_c   1.000
_cell.angle_alpha   90.00
_cell.angle_beta   90.00
_cell.angle_gamma   90.00
#
_symmetry.space_group_name_H-M   'P 1'
#
loop_
_entity.id
_entity.type
_entity.pdbx_description
1 polymer ?
#
loop_
_entity_poly.entity_id
_entity_poly.type
_entity_poly.pdbx_seq_one_letter_code
_entity_poly.pdbx_strand_id
1 'polypeptide(L)'
;WGRRTGQDAWQFPQGGMRAHETPEQAMYRELDEETGLQPHHVELIGRTRGWLRYRLPDRYIRRRSRPVCIGQKQCWFMLRLVGDEDCFDLNRCERPEFAE
;
A
#
# COMPACT_ATOMS: atom_id res chain seq x y z
N TRP A 1 9.77 0.16 3.92
CA TRP A 1 9.70 1.48 3.26
C TRP A 1 10.39 1.29 1.93
N GLY A 2 9.80 1.76 0.84
CA GLY A 2 10.33 1.58 -0.52
C GLY A 2 10.46 2.93 -1.22
N ARG A 3 11.45 3.03 -2.11
CA ARG A 3 11.65 4.23 -2.93
C ARG A 3 10.67 4.19 -4.10
N ARG A 4 9.94 5.28 -4.31
CA ARG A 4 8.95 5.36 -5.40
C ARG A 4 9.66 5.30 -6.76
N THR A 5 9.14 4.50 -7.67
CA THR A 5 9.65 4.44 -9.05
C THR A 5 9.59 5.84 -9.70
N GLY A 6 10.74 6.39 -10.09
CA GLY A 6 10.84 7.69 -10.77
C GLY A 6 10.75 8.93 -9.87
N GLN A 7 10.80 8.78 -8.54
CA GLN A 7 10.88 9.90 -7.59
C GLN A 7 11.88 9.63 -6.48
N ASP A 8 12.63 10.65 -6.04
CA ASP A 8 13.50 10.56 -4.86
C ASP A 8 12.69 10.77 -3.57
N ALA A 9 11.70 9.90 -3.36
CA ALA A 9 10.80 9.94 -2.23
C ALA A 9 10.52 8.52 -1.72
N TRP A 10 10.56 8.36 -0.40
CA TRP A 10 10.28 7.11 0.28
C TRP A 10 8.85 7.08 0.80
N GLN A 11 8.18 5.95 0.64
CA GLN A 11 6.86 5.73 1.22
C GLN A 11 6.73 4.29 1.73
N PHE A 12 5.71 4.04 2.54
CA PHE A 12 5.29 2.68 2.81
C PHE A 12 4.31 2.20 1.72
N PRO A 13 4.24 0.87 1.50
CA PRO A 13 3.20 0.24 0.68
C PRO A 13 1.80 0.76 1.02
N GLN A 14 1.06 1.21 0.00
CA GLN A 14 -0.30 1.71 0.19
C GLN A 14 -1.15 1.48 -1.04
N GLY A 15 -2.32 0.90 -0.81
CA GLY A 15 -3.16 0.43 -1.90
C GLY A 15 -4.63 0.77 -1.76
N GLY A 16 -5.35 0.61 -2.87
CA GLY A 16 -6.78 0.84 -2.93
C GLY A 16 -7.55 -0.36 -2.40
N MET A 17 -8.61 -0.13 -1.63
CA MET A 17 -9.53 -1.20 -1.22
C MET A 17 -10.62 -1.39 -2.26
N ARG A 18 -10.81 -2.62 -2.75
CA ARG A 18 -11.94 -2.95 -3.63
C ARG A 18 -13.23 -3.04 -2.81
N ALA A 19 -14.38 -2.83 -3.45
CA ALA A 19 -15.67 -2.73 -2.76
C ALA A 19 -16.09 -4.00 -1.98
N HIS A 20 -15.58 -5.16 -2.37
CA HIS A 20 -15.90 -6.47 -1.79
C HIS A 20 -14.75 -7.05 -0.96
N GLU A 21 -13.70 -6.28 -0.67
CA GLU A 21 -12.56 -6.71 0.14
C GLU A 21 -12.68 -6.21 1.58
N THR A 22 -12.27 -7.04 2.53
CA THR A 22 -11.97 -6.59 3.89
C THR A 22 -10.65 -5.81 3.91
N PRO A 23 -10.42 -4.95 4.92
CA PRO A 23 -9.14 -4.27 5.07
C PRO A 23 -7.91 -5.18 5.09
N GLU A 24 -8.03 -6.37 5.67
CA GLU A 24 -6.94 -7.35 5.72
C GLU A 24 -6.73 -8.03 4.36
N GLN A 25 -7.79 -8.34 3.62
CA GLN A 25 -7.68 -8.87 2.26
C GLN A 25 -7.01 -7.88 1.32
N ALA A 26 -7.41 -6.61 1.37
CA ALA A 26 -6.77 -5.55 0.60
C ALA A 26 -5.30 -5.40 0.99
N MET A 27 -4.98 -5.43 2.29
CA MET A 27 -3.59 -5.35 2.76
C MET A 27 -2.73 -6.50 2.21
N TYR A 28 -3.18 -7.76 2.29
CA TYR A 28 -2.40 -8.89 1.79
C TYR A 28 -2.26 -8.89 0.26
N ARG A 29 -3.30 -8.46 -0.47
CA ARG A 29 -3.23 -8.31 -1.93
C ARG A 29 -2.18 -7.27 -2.32
N GLU A 30 -2.23 -6.09 -1.71
CA GLU A 30 -1.30 -4.99 -2.00
C GLU A 30 0.13 -5.33 -1.55
N LEU A 31 0.28 -6.02 -0.40
CA LEU A 31 1.57 -6.55 0.04
C LEU A 31 2.19 -7.46 -1.03
N ASP A 32 1.39 -8.37 -1.59
CA ASP A 32 1.84 -9.29 -2.62
C ASP A 32 2.12 -8.59 -3.97
N GLU A 33 1.26 -7.66 -4.38
CA GLU A 33 1.41 -6.90 -5.62
C GLU A 33 2.65 -5.97 -5.58
N GLU A 34 2.95 -5.35 -4.43
CA GLU A 34 4.01 -4.35 -4.31
C GLU A 34 5.34 -4.92 -3.79
N THR A 35 5.34 -6.06 -3.09
CA THR A 35 6.55 -6.63 -2.47
C THR A 35 6.77 -8.11 -2.75
N GLY A 36 5.81 -8.81 -3.35
CA GLY A 36 5.85 -10.26 -3.56
C GLY A 36 5.67 -11.10 -2.29
N LEU A 37 5.52 -10.46 -1.13
CA LEU A 37 5.34 -11.17 0.13
C LEU A 37 3.94 -11.76 0.25
N GLN A 38 3.89 -13.03 0.60
CA GLN A 38 2.68 -13.80 0.83
C GLN A 38 2.30 -13.79 2.32
N PRO A 39 1.04 -14.12 2.68
CA PRO A 39 0.60 -14.12 4.08
C PRO A 39 1.41 -15.01 5.02
N HIS A 40 2.10 -16.05 4.50
CA HIS A 40 2.93 -16.93 5.30
C HIS A 40 4.35 -16.39 5.55
N HIS A 41 4.78 -15.36 4.80
CA HIS A 41 6.07 -14.68 5.02
C HIS A 41 5.98 -13.61 6.11
N VAL A 42 4.77 -13.24 6.55
CA VAL A 42 4.55 -12.14 7.48
C VAL A 42 3.60 -12.54 8.61
N GLU A 43 3.71 -11.84 9.72
CA GLU A 43 2.80 -11.95 10.85
C GLU A 43 2.17 -10.60 11.15
N LEU A 44 0.84 -10.57 11.25
CA LEU A 44 0.10 -9.37 11.60
C LEU A 44 0.23 -9.07 13.09
N ILE A 45 0.99 -8.03 13.44
CA ILE A 45 1.25 -7.64 14.83
C ILE A 45 0.36 -6.48 15.30
N GLY A 46 -0.26 -5.74 14.38
CA GLY A 46 -1.20 -4.69 14.76
C GLY A 46 -1.89 -4.02 13.59
N ARG A 47 -2.98 -3.31 13.90
CA ARG A 47 -3.67 -2.41 12.96
C ARG A 47 -4.10 -1.13 13.66
N THR A 48 -4.25 -0.05 12.91
CA THR A 48 -4.87 1.16 13.44
C THR A 48 -6.31 0.89 13.89
N ARG A 49 -6.72 1.47 15.03
CA ARG A 49 -8.07 1.28 15.60
C ARG A 49 -9.19 1.81 14.70
N GLY A 50 -8.88 2.72 13.79
CA GLY A 50 -9.82 3.29 12.85
C GLY A 50 -9.11 3.93 11.67
N TRP A 51 -9.90 4.53 10.79
CA TRP A 51 -9.42 5.15 9.57
C TRP A 51 -8.70 6.48 9.85
N LEU A 52 -7.44 6.56 9.45
CA LEU A 52 -6.71 7.81 9.32
C LEU A 52 -7.13 8.50 8.03
N ARG A 53 -7.28 9.83 8.06
CA ARG A 53 -7.72 10.60 6.91
C ARG A 53 -6.78 11.75 6.69
N TYR A 54 -6.41 11.98 5.43
CA TYR A 54 -5.72 13.19 5.03
C TYR A 54 -6.37 13.77 3.78
N ARG A 55 -6.27 15.09 3.65
CA ARG A 55 -6.71 15.80 2.46
C ARG A 55 -5.51 16.07 1.57
N LEU A 56 -5.70 15.94 0.27
CA LEU A 56 -4.69 16.34 -0.70
C LEU A 56 -4.63 17.87 -0.76
N PRO A 57 -3.43 18.49 -0.81
CA PRO A 57 -3.32 19.91 -1.17
C PRO A 57 -3.98 20.19 -2.52
N ASP A 58 -4.58 21.36 -2.69
CA ASP A 58 -5.43 21.71 -3.85
C ASP A 58 -4.78 21.42 -5.21
N ARG A 59 -3.47 21.66 -5.33
CA ARG A 59 -2.69 21.42 -6.56
C ARG A 59 -2.63 19.94 -6.97
N TYR A 60 -2.83 19.02 -6.03
CA TYR A 60 -2.81 17.56 -6.27
C TYR A 60 -4.21 16.97 -6.43
N ILE A 61 -5.28 17.77 -6.25
CA ILE A 61 -6.65 17.32 -6.48
C ILE A 61 -6.89 17.18 -7.98
N ARG A 62 -7.09 15.94 -8.44
CA ARG A 62 -7.40 15.64 -9.85
C ARG A 62 -8.87 15.96 -10.14
N ARG A 63 -9.19 17.24 -10.38
CA ARG A 63 -10.57 17.73 -10.62
C ARG A 63 -11.25 17.15 -11.86
N ARG A 64 -10.52 16.45 -12.72
CA ARG A 64 -11.06 15.74 -13.89
C ARG A 64 -11.68 14.38 -13.52
N SER A 65 -11.41 13.82 -12.33
CA SER A 65 -12.05 12.58 -11.88
C SER A 65 -13.47 12.87 -11.39
N ARG A 66 -14.43 11.98 -11.71
CA ARG A 66 -15.77 11.98 -11.12
C ARG A 66 -16.01 10.64 -10.42
N PRO A 67 -16.24 10.62 -9.09
CA PRO A 67 -16.22 11.76 -8.16
C PRO A 67 -14.81 12.36 -7.98
N VAL A 68 -14.77 13.62 -7.52
CA VAL A 68 -13.49 14.29 -7.24
C VAL A 68 -12.87 13.64 -6.00
N CYS A 69 -11.68 13.07 -6.15
CA CYS A 69 -10.92 12.54 -5.03
C CYS A 69 -10.16 13.68 -4.32
N ILE A 70 -10.57 14.01 -3.09
CA ILE A 70 -10.02 15.12 -2.29
C ILE A 70 -8.97 14.66 -1.26
N GLY A 71 -8.70 13.37 -1.17
CA GLY A 71 -7.94 12.79 -0.06
C GLY A 71 -8.05 11.28 -0.01
N GLN A 72 -7.43 10.69 1.00
CA GLN A 72 -7.55 9.26 1.26
C GLN A 72 -7.98 8.98 2.69
N LYS A 73 -8.64 7.84 2.85
CA LYS A 73 -8.87 7.18 4.14
C LYS A 73 -7.99 5.93 4.15
N GLN A 74 -7.19 5.75 5.18
CA GLN A 74 -6.22 4.67 5.28
C GLN A 74 -6.39 3.92 6.59
N CYS A 75 -6.28 2.60 6.52
CA CYS A 75 -6.15 1.71 7.66
C CYS A 75 -4.75 1.10 7.56
N TRP A 76 -3.92 1.34 8.57
CA TRP A 76 -2.54 0.88 8.57
C TRP A 76 -2.42 -0.45 9.29
N PHE A 77 -1.57 -1.32 8.75
CA PHE A 77 -1.23 -2.61 9.31
C PHE A 77 0.27 -2.64 9.59
N MET A 78 0.62 -3.19 10.74
CA MET A 78 2.00 -3.44 11.12
C MET A 78 2.24 -4.93 10.99
N LEU A 79 3.20 -5.28 10.14
CA LEU A 79 3.57 -6.65 9.83
C LEU A 79 4.98 -6.91 10.32
N ARG A 80 5.20 -8.09 10.90
CA ARG A 80 6.53 -8.62 11.19
C ARG A 80 6.91 -9.59 10.08
N LEU A 81 8.07 -9.41 9.45
CA LEU A 81 8.62 -10.41 8.54
C LEU A 81 9.02 -11.64 9.36
N VAL A 82 8.54 -12.81 8.95
CA VAL A 82 8.90 -14.11 9.54
C VAL A 82 9.53 -15.06 8.53
N GLY A 83 9.42 -14.74 7.23
CA GLY A 83 10.12 -15.41 6.13
C GLY A 83 11.53 -14.86 5.90
N ASP A 84 12.14 -15.33 4.81
CA ASP A 84 13.47 -14.88 4.36
C ASP A 84 13.39 -13.53 3.64
N GLU A 85 14.48 -12.76 3.66
CA GLU A 85 14.60 -11.50 2.92
C GLU A 85 14.66 -11.74 1.39
N ASP A 86 15.05 -12.94 0.96
CA ASP A 86 15.01 -13.33 -0.44
C ASP A 86 13.57 -13.52 -0.99
N CYS A 87 12.56 -13.45 -0.12
CA CYS A 87 11.15 -13.53 -0.53
C CYS A 87 10.60 -12.22 -1.13
N PHE A 88 11.37 -11.12 -1.10
CA PHE A 88 10.95 -9.86 -1.68
C PHE A 88 11.10 -9.89 -3.21
N ASP A 89 10.02 -9.59 -3.92
CA ASP A 89 10.02 -9.43 -5.36
C ASP A 89 9.25 -8.15 -5.74
N LEU A 90 10.00 -7.08 -5.99
CA LEU A 90 9.46 -5.78 -6.41
C LEU A 90 9.06 -5.77 -7.91
N ASN A 91 9.38 -6.82 -8.67
CA ASN A 91 9.08 -6.90 -10.12
C ASN A 91 7.79 -7.67 -10.43
N ARG A 92 7.04 -8.07 -9.39
CA ARG A 92 5.88 -8.95 -9.52
C ARG A 92 4.66 -8.30 -10.18
N CYS A 93 4.60 -6.97 -10.20
CA CYS A 93 3.51 -6.21 -10.84
C CYS A 93 3.98 -5.58 -12.15
N GLU A 94 3.11 -5.55 -13.17
CA GLU A 94 3.40 -4.93 -14.48
C GLU A 94 3.73 -3.43 -14.39
N ARG A 95 3.32 -2.76 -13.30
CA ARG A 95 3.61 -1.35 -13.02
C ARG A 95 4.06 -1.19 -11.57
N PRO A 96 5.34 -1.49 -11.26
CA PRO A 96 5.82 -1.48 -9.89
C PRO A 96 5.80 -0.07 -9.29
N GLU A 97 5.15 0.10 -8.15
CA GLU A 97 5.11 1.38 -7.40
C GLU A 97 6.47 1.71 -6.78
N PHE A 98 7.27 0.68 -6.51
CA PHE A 98 8.58 0.78 -5.86
C PHE A 98 9.70 0.29 -6.77
N ALA A 99 10.85 0.95 -6.67
CA ALA A 99 12.10 0.52 -7.27
C ALA A 99 13.18 0.48 -6.18
N GLU A 100 14.11 -0.46 -6.30
CA GLU A 100 15.34 -0.50 -5.49
C GLU A 100 16.14 0.79 -5.69
#